data_AF-A0A957C437-F1
#
_entry.id   AF-A0A957C437-F1
#
_cell.length_a   1.000
_cell.length_b   1.000
_cell.length_c   1.000
_cell.angle_alpha   90.00
_cell.angle_beta   90.00
_cell.angle_gamma   90.00
#
_symmetry.space_group_name_H-M   'P 1'
#
loop_
_entity.id
_entity.type
_entity.pdbx_description
1 polymer ?
#
loop_
_entity_poly.entity_id
_entity_poly.type
_entity_poly.pdbx_seq_one_letter_code
_entity_poly.pdbx_strand_id
1 'polypeptide(L)' 'MLREGELDIISHSAEQTARLGARLGKLLRPGDVICLTGDMGAGKTVFSSG' A
#
# COMPACT_ATOMS: atom_id res chain seq x y z
N MET A 1 -18.00 -6.42 6.05
CA MET A 1 -17.46 -6.44 7.43
C MET A 1 -16.02 -6.90 7.30
N LEU A 2 -15.05 -6.08 7.72
CA LEU A 2 -13.62 -6.41 7.61
C LEU A 2 -13.27 -7.51 8.61
N ARG A 3 -12.35 -8.40 8.23
CA ARG A 3 -11.81 -9.42 9.13
C ARG A 3 -10.73 -8.83 10.03
N GLU A 4 -10.42 -9.55 11.10
CA GLU A 4 -9.28 -9.20 11.94
C GLU A 4 -7.99 -9.19 11.12
N GLY A 5 -7.25 -8.08 11.19
CA GLY A 5 -6.04 -7.85 10.39
C GLY A 5 -6.28 -7.26 8.99
N GLU A 6 -7.53 -7.01 8.58
CA GLU A 6 -7.84 -6.28 7.34
C GLU A 6 -7.94 -4.77 7.59
N LEU A 7 -7.49 -3.98 6.61
CA LEU A 7 -7.56 -2.52 6.60
C LEU A 7 -8.27 -2.08 5.32
N ASP A 8 -9.18 -1.12 5.44
CA ASP A 8 -9.81 -0.44 4.30
C ASP A 8 -9.49 1.05 4.39
N ILE A 9 -8.83 1.58 3.37
CA ILE A 9 -8.28 2.93 3.34
C ILE A 9 -8.58 3.54 1.98
N ILE A 10 -9.10 4.77 1.99
CA ILE A 10 -9.33 5.55 0.78
C ILE A 10 -8.22 6.62 0.67
N SER A 11 -7.53 6.65 -0.46
CA SER A 11 -6.61 7.73 -0.83
C SER A 11 -7.17 8.51 -2.01
N HIS A 12 -7.12 9.84 -1.95
CA HIS A 12 -7.67 10.73 -2.97
C HIS A 12 -6.62 11.34 -3.90
N SER A 13 -5.34 11.00 -3.72
CA SER A 13 -4.26 11.45 -4.59
C SER A 13 -3.08 10.48 -4.60
N ALA A 14 -2.28 10.55 -5.67
CA ALA A 14 -1.04 9.77 -5.78
C ALA A 14 -0.07 10.02 -4.61
N GLU A 15 0.01 11.27 -4.12
CA GLU A 15 0.87 11.60 -2.97
C GLU A 15 0.40 10.90 -1.69
N GLN A 16 -0.91 10.81 -1.47
CA GLN A 16 -1.46 10.06 -0.34
C GLN A 16 -1.14 8.57 -0.46
N THR A 17 -1.31 7.98 -1.65
CA THR A 17 -0.98 6.57 -1.91
C THR A 17 0.51 6.28 -1.68
N ALA A 18 1.40 7.14 -2.16
CA ALA A 18 2.84 7.01 -1.93
C ALA A 18 3.19 7.10 -0.43
N ARG A 19 2.56 8.04 0.29
CA ARG A 19 2.78 8.18 1.73
C ARG A 19 2.32 6.95 2.53
N LEU A 20 1.27 6.26 2.08
CA LEU A 20 0.84 4.99 2.68
C LEU A 20 1.89 3.89 2.46
N GLY A 21 2.40 3.77 1.22
CA GLY A 21 3.51 2.88 0.88
C GLY A 21 4.74 3.11 1.76
N ALA A 22 5.18 4.36 1.87
CA ALA A 22 6.32 4.76 2.69
C ALA A 22 6.16 4.40 4.17
N ARG A 23 4.94 4.56 4.70
CA ARG A 23 4.61 4.21 6.09
C ARG A 23 4.62 2.71 6.30
N LEU A 24 4.05 1.93 5.38
CA LEU A 24 4.10 0.48 5.44
C LEU A 24 5.55 -0.02 5.35
N GLY A 25 6.33 0.51 4.39
CA GLY A 25 7.73 0.15 4.18
C GLY A 25 8.61 0.32 5.42
N LYS A 26 8.38 1.36 6.24
CA LYS A 26 9.08 1.56 7.51
C LYS A 26 8.81 0.51 8.58
N LEU A 27 7.73 -0.25 8.45
CA LEU A 27 7.34 -1.31 9.38
C LEU A 27 7.88 -2.68 8.95
N LEU A 28 8.33 -2.82 7.70
CA LEU A 28 8.84 -4.08 7.15
C LEU A 28 10.22 -4.42 7.69
N ARG A 29 10.50 -5.72 7.69
CA ARG A 29 11.75 -6.31 8.12
C ARG A 29 12.44 -6.99 6.93
N PRO A 30 13.77 -7.21 7.01
CA PRO A 30 14.48 -7.99 6.00
C PRO A 30 13.82 -9.37 5.82
N GLY A 31 13.49 -9.70 4.57
CA GLY A 31 12.83 -10.96 4.21
C GLY A 31 11.31 -10.88 4.04
N ASP A 32 10.67 -9.77 4.42
CA ASP A 32 9.24 -9.56 4.15
C ASP A 32 8.97 -9.43 2.65
N VAL A 33 7.87 -10.03 2.19
CA VAL A 33 7.42 -9.98 0.79
C VAL A 33 5.99 -9.48 0.74
N ILE A 34 5.74 -8.44 -0.05
CA ILE A 34 4.41 -7.87 -0.25
C ILE A 34 3.97 -8.11 -1.69
N CYS A 35 2.77 -8.67 -1.85
CA CYS A 35 2.10 -8.74 -3.15
C CYS A 35 1.13 -7.57 -3.30
N LEU A 36 1.33 -6.73 -4.32
CA LEU A 36 0.39 -5.66 -4.69
C LEU A 36 -0.49 -6.13 -5.85
N THR A 37 -1.80 -6.21 -5.62
CA THR A 37 -2.79 -6.65 -6.61
C THR A 37 -3.78 -5.54 -6.94
N GLY A 38 -4.22 -5.48 -8.19
CA GLY A 38 -5.19 -4.50 -8.69
C GLY A 38 -5.04 -4.27 -10.19
N ASP A 39 -5.99 -3.57 -10.79
CA ASP A 39 -6.04 -3.34 -12.24
C ASP A 39 -4.92 -2.39 -12.74
N MET A 40 -4.81 -2.26 -14.06
CA MET A 40 -3.91 -1.29 -14.68
C MET A 40 -4.31 0.12 -14.24
N GLY A 41 -3.33 0.93 -13.79
CA GLY A 41 -3.60 2.27 -13.28
C GLY A 41 -4.09 2.34 -11.83
N ALA A 42 -4.28 1.22 -11.13
CA ALA A 42 -4.77 1.20 -9.74
C ALA A 42 -3.81 1.80 -8.68
N GLY A 43 -2.66 2.36 -9.08
CA GLY A 43 -1.72 3.01 -8.16
C GLY A 43 -0.69 2.09 -7.50
N LYS A 44 -0.58 0.81 -7.89
CA LYS A 44 0.41 -0.15 -7.34
C LYS A 44 1.85 0.39 -7.37
N THR A 45 2.28 0.96 -8.50
CA THR A 45 3.62 1.54 -8.65
C THR A 45 3.79 2.81 -7.79
N VAL A 46 2.75 3.64 -7.68
CA VAL A 46 2.78 4.82 -6.80
C VAL A 46 2.94 4.40 -5.35
N PHE A 47 2.25 3.33 -4.94
CA PHE A 47 2.38 2.74 -3.61
C PHE A 47 3.78 2.20 -3.34
N SER A 48 4.37 1.42 -4.26
CA SER A 48 5.71 0.84 -4.04
C SER A 48 6.87 1.83 -4.12
N SER A 49 6.68 2.99 -4.76
CA SER A 49 7.73 4.00 -4.95
C SER A 49 7.85 5.03 -3.83
N GLY A 50 6.89 5.03 -2.88
CA GLY A 50 6.94 5.89 -1.69
C GLY A 50 7.66 5.22 -0.55
#